data_AF-A0A7R9HPS6-F1
#
_entry.id   AF-A0A7R9HPS6-F1
#
_cell.length_a   1.000
_cell.length_b   1.000
_cell.length_c   1.000
_cell.angle_alpha   90.00
_cell.angle_beta   90.00
_cell.angle_gamma   90.00
#
_symmetry.space_group_name_H-M   'P 1'
#
loop_
_entity.id
_entity.type
_entity.pdbx_description
1 polymer ?
#
loop_
_entity_poly.entity_id
_entity_poly.type
_entity_poly.pdbx_seq_one_letter_code
_entity_poly.pdbx_strand_id
1 'polypeptide(L)'
;MQPSKLDEAALASKESELRKVQGLFDKLKSAQEEDKVALEAAQRKFQAVSSGLLSADDGTNATLEDQLMNAKQAVAQAQTEKKQAEMQLAPCQKELREKEQEMKKTSSNYEGDRQKLENMERELKTLEKELSKLNYKDGHIEDLQEQKRRLSQEIRSLKYQLDNSKSRNPHLNFVYHDPETNFNRASVKGLVCRLVKVKQPQTARALEVAAGGKV
;
A
#
# COMPACT_ATOMS: atom_id res chain seq x y z
N MET A 1 48.68 -105.43 13.25
CA MET A 1 47.53 -105.41 12.32
C MET A 1 47.24 -103.95 11.97
N GLN A 2 46.74 -103.69 10.75
CA GLN A 2 46.21 -102.39 10.24
C GLN A 2 47.22 -101.50 9.49
N PRO A 3 46.81 -100.80 8.42
CA PRO A 3 46.26 -101.25 7.15
C PRO A 3 47.22 -100.94 5.98
N SER A 4 47.06 -101.61 4.84
CA SER A 4 47.86 -101.39 3.61
C SER A 4 47.48 -100.07 2.93
N LYS A 5 48.44 -99.16 2.77
CA LYS A 5 48.32 -97.87 2.06
C LYS A 5 47.71 -97.95 0.64
N LEU A 6 47.66 -99.13 0.04
CA LEU A 6 47.03 -99.40 -1.25
C LEU A 6 45.49 -99.36 -1.19
N ASP A 7 44.89 -99.83 -0.09
CA ASP A 7 43.43 -99.87 0.05
C ASP A 7 42.86 -98.48 0.36
N GLU A 8 43.58 -97.66 1.13
CA GLU A 8 43.22 -96.25 1.37
C GLU A 8 43.28 -95.41 0.10
N ALA A 9 44.26 -95.65 -0.78
CA ALA A 9 44.35 -94.97 -2.08
C ALA A 9 43.23 -95.40 -3.05
N ALA A 10 42.85 -96.68 -3.05
CA ALA A 10 41.75 -97.20 -3.85
C ALA A 10 40.38 -96.67 -3.35
N LEU A 11 40.18 -96.59 -2.04
CA LEU A 11 39.02 -95.95 -1.41
C LEU A 11 38.94 -94.47 -1.76
N ALA A 12 40.04 -93.71 -1.63
CA ALA A 12 40.07 -92.29 -1.97
C ALA A 12 39.78 -92.05 -3.46
N SER A 13 40.26 -92.93 -4.37
CA SER A 13 39.94 -92.86 -5.79
C SER A 13 38.46 -93.12 -6.05
N LYS A 14 37.88 -94.14 -5.41
CA LYS A 14 36.45 -94.47 -5.57
C LYS A 14 35.53 -93.45 -4.92
N GLU A 15 35.91 -92.85 -3.80
CA GLU A 15 35.21 -91.72 -3.19
C GLU A 15 35.28 -90.47 -4.06
N SER A 16 36.42 -90.20 -4.71
CA SER A 16 36.55 -89.12 -5.69
C SER A 16 35.67 -89.35 -6.92
N GLU A 17 35.61 -90.57 -7.44
CA GLU A 17 34.70 -90.96 -8.51
C GLU A 17 33.23 -90.84 -8.09
N LEU A 18 32.86 -91.31 -6.89
CA LEU A 18 31.51 -91.18 -6.34
C LEU A 18 31.12 -89.72 -6.16
N ARG A 19 32.01 -88.86 -5.64
CA ARG A 19 31.77 -87.41 -5.54
C ARG A 19 31.58 -86.76 -6.91
N LYS A 20 32.35 -87.17 -7.92
CA LYS A 20 32.17 -86.69 -9.30
C LYS A 20 30.81 -87.11 -9.86
N VAL A 21 30.42 -88.37 -9.66
CA VAL A 21 29.13 -88.91 -10.11
C VAL A 21 27.96 -88.26 -9.37
N GLN A 22 28.07 -88.04 -8.06
CA GLN A 22 27.08 -87.31 -7.26
C GLN A 22 26.94 -85.86 -7.74
N GLY A 23 28.05 -85.15 -7.97
CA GLY A 23 28.00 -83.78 -8.49
C GLY A 23 27.42 -83.67 -9.90
N LEU A 24 27.61 -84.69 -10.76
CA LEU A 24 26.95 -84.78 -12.06
C LEU A 24 25.46 -85.07 -11.90
N PHE A 25 25.08 -85.96 -10.99
CA PHE A 25 23.68 -86.28 -10.70
C PHE A 25 22.90 -85.08 -10.16
N ASP A 26 23.48 -84.32 -9.23
CA ASP A 26 22.84 -83.12 -8.67
C ASP A 26 22.65 -82.03 -9.74
N LYS A 27 23.64 -81.84 -10.62
CA LYS A 27 23.51 -80.94 -11.78
C LYS A 27 22.42 -81.40 -12.74
N LEU A 28 22.38 -82.69 -13.07
CA LEU A 28 21.37 -83.26 -13.94
C LEU A 28 19.96 -83.11 -13.35
N LYS A 29 19.83 -83.32 -12.04
CA LYS A 29 18.58 -83.16 -11.30
C LYS A 29 18.11 -81.70 -11.27
N SER A 30 19.02 -80.75 -11.06
CA SER A 30 18.72 -79.32 -11.13
C SER A 30 18.25 -78.92 -12.53
N ALA A 31 18.98 -79.34 -13.56
CA ALA A 31 18.61 -79.08 -14.96
C ALA A 31 17.25 -79.70 -15.31
N GLN A 32 16.96 -80.91 -14.83
CA GLN A 32 15.68 -81.57 -15.07
C GLN A 32 14.50 -80.85 -14.40
N GLU A 33 14.69 -80.27 -13.22
CA GLU A 33 13.64 -79.48 -12.56
C GLU A 33 13.40 -78.15 -13.29
N GLU A 34 14.47 -77.47 -13.73
CA GLU A 34 14.40 -76.27 -14.56
C GLU A 34 13.68 -76.53 -15.89
N ASP A 35 14.05 -77.60 -16.59
CA ASP A 35 13.43 -78.00 -17.86
C ASP A 35 11.95 -78.35 -17.67
N LYS A 36 11.59 -78.99 -16.54
CA LYS A 36 10.20 -79.31 -16.23
C LYS A 36 9.37 -78.05 -16.00
N VAL A 37 9.89 -77.08 -15.24
CA VAL A 37 9.22 -75.78 -15.03
C VAL A 37 9.08 -75.03 -16.35
N ALA A 38 10.12 -75.02 -17.19
CA ALA A 38 10.10 -74.39 -18.51
C ALA A 38 9.07 -75.05 -19.44
N LEU A 39 8.97 -76.38 -19.42
CA LEU A 39 8.01 -77.14 -20.22
C LEU A 39 6.57 -76.90 -19.77
N GLU A 40 6.30 -76.89 -18.47
CA GLU A 40 4.98 -76.52 -17.93
C GLU A 40 4.59 -75.09 -18.30
N ALA A 41 5.52 -74.14 -18.24
CA ALA A 41 5.29 -72.76 -18.67
C ALA A 41 5.01 -72.64 -20.18
N ALA A 42 5.74 -73.40 -21.01
CA ALA A 42 5.53 -73.44 -22.45
C ALA A 42 4.17 -74.08 -22.81
N GLN A 43 3.78 -75.17 -22.15
CA GLN A 43 2.48 -75.82 -22.35
C GLN A 43 1.32 -74.88 -21.99
N ARG A 44 1.41 -74.16 -20.86
CA ARG A 44 0.40 -73.17 -20.47
C ARG A 44 0.25 -72.06 -21.51
N LYS A 45 1.37 -71.53 -22.02
CA LYS A 45 1.35 -70.52 -23.09
C LYS A 45 0.75 -71.07 -24.38
N PHE A 46 1.12 -72.29 -24.78
CA PHE A 46 0.58 -72.91 -25.99
C PHE A 46 -0.93 -73.14 -25.88
N GLN A 47 -1.41 -73.61 -24.73
CA GLN A 47 -2.84 -73.82 -24.48
C GLN A 47 -3.60 -72.48 -24.51
N ALA A 48 -3.05 -71.43 -23.89
CA ALA A 48 -3.62 -70.08 -23.94
C ALA A 48 -3.73 -69.57 -25.39
N VAL A 49 -2.63 -69.60 -26.15
CA VAL A 49 -2.60 -69.16 -27.55
C VAL A 49 -3.56 -69.98 -28.42
N SER A 50 -3.60 -71.31 -28.24
CA SER A 50 -4.50 -72.20 -28.99
C SER A 50 -5.98 -71.95 -28.70
N SER A 51 -6.29 -71.48 -27.49
CA SER A 51 -7.65 -71.05 -27.12
C SER A 51 -8.00 -69.63 -27.58
N GLY A 52 -7.11 -68.96 -28.32
CA GLY A 52 -7.30 -67.56 -28.76
C GLY A 52 -7.07 -66.52 -27.66
N LEU A 53 -6.51 -66.94 -26.53
CA LEU A 53 -6.15 -66.06 -25.42
C LEU A 53 -4.72 -65.55 -25.62
N LEU A 54 -4.55 -64.24 -25.53
CA LEU A 54 -3.26 -63.58 -25.48
C LEU A 54 -2.97 -63.18 -24.05
N SER A 55 -1.70 -63.24 -23.67
CA SER A 55 -1.28 -62.65 -22.39
C SER A 55 -1.42 -61.14 -22.49
N ALA A 56 -2.32 -60.57 -21.68
CA ALA A 56 -2.42 -59.13 -21.48
C ALA A 56 -1.26 -58.62 -20.61
N ASP A 57 -1.02 -57.31 -20.65
CA ASP A 57 0.01 -56.61 -19.86
C ASP A 57 -0.18 -56.83 -18.33
N ASP A 58 -1.42 -57.12 -17.94
CA ASP A 58 -1.86 -57.35 -16.56
C ASP A 58 -1.61 -58.80 -16.08
N GLY A 59 -1.02 -59.66 -16.92
CA GLY A 59 -0.77 -61.08 -16.64
C GLY A 59 -2.00 -61.98 -16.77
N THR A 60 -3.16 -61.42 -17.12
CA THR A 60 -4.39 -62.16 -17.39
C THR A 60 -4.47 -62.59 -18.85
N ASN A 61 -4.97 -63.79 -19.10
CA ASN A 61 -5.28 -64.27 -20.44
C ASN A 61 -6.58 -63.61 -20.91
N ALA A 62 -6.51 -62.75 -21.93
CA ALA A 62 -7.66 -62.07 -22.52
C ALA A 62 -7.68 -62.28 -24.03
N THR A 63 -8.86 -62.24 -24.65
CA THR A 63 -8.95 -62.30 -26.10
C THR A 63 -8.44 -60.99 -26.72
N LEU A 64 -8.00 -61.02 -27.97
CA LEU A 64 -7.58 -59.81 -28.69
C LEU A 64 -8.75 -58.81 -28.82
N GLU A 65 -9.98 -59.30 -28.93
CA GLU A 65 -11.20 -58.50 -28.96
C GLU A 65 -11.43 -57.75 -27.64
N ASP A 66 -11.23 -58.41 -26.50
CA ASP A 66 -11.35 -57.79 -25.17
C ASP A 66 -10.31 -56.68 -24.99
N GLN A 67 -9.05 -56.90 -25.40
CA GLN A 67 -8.01 -55.88 -25.33
C GLN A 67 -8.34 -54.67 -26.21
N LEU A 68 -8.87 -54.90 -27.41
CA LEU A 68 -9.26 -53.84 -28.33
C LEU A 68 -10.46 -53.06 -27.80
N MET A 69 -11.41 -53.74 -27.17
CA MET A 69 -12.56 -53.12 -26.50
C MET A 69 -12.12 -52.27 -25.31
N ASN A 70 -11.24 -52.80 -24.45
CA ASN A 70 -10.67 -52.07 -23.32
C ASN A 70 -9.89 -50.83 -23.78
N ALA A 71 -9.06 -50.96 -24.81
CA ALA A 71 -8.32 -49.83 -25.38
C ALA A 71 -9.26 -48.75 -25.94
N LYS A 72 -10.33 -49.15 -26.66
CA LYS A 72 -11.35 -48.20 -27.13
C LYS A 72 -12.07 -47.50 -25.99
N GLN A 73 -12.41 -48.22 -24.93
CA GLN A 73 -13.05 -47.65 -23.75
C GLN A 73 -12.12 -46.65 -23.04
N ALA A 74 -10.84 -46.99 -22.87
CA ALA A 74 -9.84 -46.10 -22.29
C ALA A 74 -9.66 -44.82 -23.13
N VAL A 75 -9.63 -44.94 -24.46
CA VAL A 75 -9.60 -43.77 -25.37
C VAL A 75 -10.84 -42.91 -25.22
N ALA A 76 -12.04 -43.50 -25.14
CA ALA A 76 -13.29 -42.76 -24.96
C ALA A 76 -13.34 -42.04 -23.60
N GLN A 77 -12.85 -42.67 -22.54
CA GLN A 77 -12.72 -42.07 -21.21
C GLN A 77 -11.75 -40.90 -21.23
N ALA A 78 -10.53 -41.09 -21.74
CA ALA A 78 -9.52 -40.04 -21.86
C ALA A 78 -10.00 -38.85 -22.71
N GLN A 79 -10.77 -39.10 -23.78
CA GLN A 79 -11.37 -38.03 -24.58
C GLN A 79 -12.43 -37.24 -23.80
N THR A 80 -13.23 -37.92 -22.98
CA THR A 80 -14.23 -37.28 -22.12
C THR A 80 -13.55 -36.43 -21.05
N GLU A 81 -12.53 -36.96 -20.39
CA GLU A 81 -11.74 -36.26 -19.37
C GLU A 81 -11.05 -35.03 -19.96
N LYS A 82 -10.44 -35.17 -21.15
CA LYS A 82 -9.86 -34.04 -21.88
C LYS A 82 -10.89 -32.94 -22.13
N LYS A 83 -12.09 -33.29 -22.62
CA LYS A 83 -13.15 -32.31 -22.86
C LYS A 83 -13.62 -31.64 -21.57
N GLN A 84 -13.74 -32.39 -20.48
CA GLN A 84 -14.10 -31.84 -19.18
C GLN A 84 -13.03 -30.86 -18.68
N ALA A 85 -11.75 -31.21 -18.79
CA ALA A 85 -10.64 -30.34 -18.44
C ALA A 85 -10.60 -29.08 -19.31
N GLU A 86 -10.76 -29.21 -20.63
CA GLU A 86 -10.83 -28.07 -21.56
C GLU A 86 -12.01 -27.14 -21.24
N MET A 87 -13.17 -27.70 -20.90
CA MET A 87 -14.36 -26.94 -20.50
C MET A 87 -14.16 -26.18 -19.19
N GLN A 88 -13.39 -26.72 -18.24
CA GLN A 88 -13.04 -26.03 -16.99
C GLN A 88 -11.94 -24.98 -17.18
N LEU A 89 -11.01 -25.24 -18.09
CA LEU A 89 -9.84 -24.40 -18.32
C LEU A 89 -10.18 -23.14 -19.13
N ALA A 90 -11.14 -23.22 -20.05
CA ALA A 90 -11.54 -22.06 -20.86
C ALA A 90 -12.10 -20.88 -20.04
N PRO A 91 -13.02 -21.06 -19.07
CA PRO A 91 -13.44 -20.00 -18.15
C PRO A 91 -12.27 -19.42 -17.34
N CYS A 92 -11.42 -20.28 -16.76
CA CYS A 92 -10.27 -19.86 -15.97
C CYS A 92 -9.30 -18.97 -16.79
N GLN A 93 -9.02 -19.35 -18.04
CA GLN A 93 -8.19 -18.55 -18.94
C GLN A 93 -8.84 -17.20 -19.28
N LYS A 94 -10.16 -17.17 -19.46
CA LYS A 94 -10.90 -15.94 -19.74
C LYS A 94 -10.87 -15.00 -18.53
N GLU A 95 -11.17 -15.52 -17.35
CA GLU A 95 -11.13 -14.77 -16.08
C GLU A 95 -9.71 -14.23 -15.81
N LEU A 96 -8.67 -15.04 -16.04
CA LEU A 96 -7.29 -14.59 -15.90
C LEU A 96 -6.99 -13.39 -16.81
N ARG A 97 -7.37 -13.46 -18.09
CA ARG A 97 -7.16 -12.36 -19.05
C ARG A 97 -7.93 -11.10 -18.66
N GLU A 98 -9.17 -11.25 -18.21
CA GLU A 98 -9.99 -10.13 -17.73
C GLU A 98 -9.36 -9.48 -16.49
N LYS A 99 -8.94 -10.29 -15.51
CA LYS A 99 -8.27 -9.81 -14.29
C LYS A 99 -6.92 -9.15 -14.57
N GLU A 100 -6.12 -9.68 -15.49
CA GLU A 100 -4.87 -9.04 -15.92
C GLU A 100 -5.11 -7.66 -16.55
N GLN A 101 -6.17 -7.53 -17.37
CA GLN A 101 -6.55 -6.24 -17.96
C GLN A 101 -7.06 -5.25 -16.90
N GLU A 102 -7.90 -5.70 -15.97
CA GLU A 102 -8.36 -4.88 -14.84
C GLU A 102 -7.19 -4.41 -13.97
N MET A 103 -6.24 -5.30 -13.67
CA MET A 103 -5.05 -4.99 -12.88
C MET A 103 -4.18 -3.92 -13.56
N LYS A 104 -3.94 -4.06 -14.87
CA LYS A 104 -3.18 -3.06 -15.66
C LYS A 104 -3.86 -1.70 -15.67
N LYS A 105 -5.18 -1.65 -15.89
CA LYS A 105 -5.96 -0.40 -15.84
C LYS A 105 -5.89 0.24 -14.45
N THR A 106 -6.09 -0.55 -13.41
CA THR A 106 -6.05 -0.07 -12.01
C THR A 106 -4.67 0.44 -11.63
N SER A 107 -3.60 -0.26 -12.02
CA SER A 107 -2.23 0.17 -11.79
C SER A 107 -1.91 1.50 -12.49
N SER A 108 -2.38 1.68 -13.73
CA SER A 108 -2.18 2.92 -14.47
C SER A 108 -2.93 4.09 -13.82
N ASN A 109 -4.16 3.86 -13.38
CA ASN A 109 -4.96 4.86 -12.68
C ASN A 109 -4.31 5.24 -11.34
N TYR A 110 -3.84 4.25 -10.59
CA TYR A 110 -3.15 4.46 -9.32
C TYR A 110 -1.91 5.34 -9.48
N GLU A 111 -1.09 5.08 -10.50
CA GLU A 111 0.10 5.91 -10.78
C GLU A 111 -0.30 7.35 -11.15
N GLY A 112 -1.37 7.53 -11.93
CA GLY A 112 -1.91 8.85 -12.25
C GLY A 112 -2.42 9.61 -11.02
N ASP A 113 -3.13 8.93 -10.11
CA ASP A 113 -3.64 9.54 -8.88
C ASP A 113 -2.52 9.85 -7.88
N ARG A 114 -1.48 8.99 -7.82
CA ARG A 114 -0.27 9.26 -7.04
C ARG A 114 0.43 10.54 -7.51
N GLN A 115 0.57 10.73 -8.83
CA GLN A 115 1.16 11.96 -9.39
C GLN A 115 0.32 13.20 -9.08
N LYS A 116 -1.02 13.12 -9.17
CA LYS A 116 -1.91 14.22 -8.78
C LYS A 116 -1.75 14.57 -7.31
N LEU A 117 -1.69 13.57 -6.43
CA LEU A 117 -1.50 13.76 -5.00
C LEU A 117 -0.18 14.47 -4.72
N GLU A 118 0.92 14.04 -5.35
CA GLU A 118 2.22 14.69 -5.20
C GLU A 118 2.20 16.15 -5.68
N ASN A 119 1.51 16.43 -6.80
CA ASN A 119 1.35 17.80 -7.28
C ASN A 119 0.52 18.67 -6.32
N MET A 120 -0.60 18.16 -5.80
CA MET A 120 -1.42 18.88 -4.81
C MET A 120 -0.64 19.14 -3.52
N GLU A 121 0.17 18.19 -3.05
CA GLU A 121 1.03 18.39 -1.88
C GLU A 121 2.09 19.47 -2.12
N ARG A 122 2.66 19.55 -3.34
CA ARG A 122 3.60 20.61 -3.70
C ARG A 122 2.91 21.97 -3.77
N GLU A 123 1.69 22.03 -4.32
CA GLU A 123 0.88 23.24 -4.36
C GLU A 123 0.51 23.71 -2.94
N LEU A 124 0.04 22.79 -2.08
CA LEU A 124 -0.23 23.08 -0.67
C LEU A 124 1.00 23.63 0.03
N LYS A 125 2.17 22.99 -0.09
CA LYS A 125 3.41 23.50 0.50
C LYS A 125 3.81 24.87 -0.03
N THR A 126 3.49 25.18 -1.29
CA THR A 126 3.76 26.49 -1.89
C THR A 126 2.81 27.54 -1.33
N LEU A 127 1.51 27.24 -1.28
CA LEU A 127 0.48 28.08 -0.68
C LEU A 127 0.73 28.32 0.81
N GLU A 128 1.13 27.30 1.58
CA GLU A 128 1.51 27.43 2.99
C GLU A 128 2.72 28.35 3.16
N LYS A 129 3.73 28.25 2.29
CA LYS A 129 4.88 29.18 2.30
C LYS A 129 4.44 30.60 1.97
N GLU A 130 3.58 30.79 0.97
CA GLU A 130 3.04 32.10 0.61
C GLU A 130 2.19 32.69 1.73
N LEU A 131 1.34 31.89 2.36
CA LEU A 131 0.57 32.27 3.55
C LEU A 131 1.48 32.61 4.73
N SER A 132 2.58 31.89 4.95
CA SER A 132 3.53 32.22 6.02
C SER A 132 4.29 33.54 5.76
N LYS A 133 4.48 33.93 4.49
CA LYS A 133 5.07 35.23 4.11
C LYS A 133 4.09 36.37 4.35
N LEU A 134 2.80 36.11 4.17
CA LEU A 134 1.76 37.03 4.59
C LEU A 134 1.76 37.01 6.12
N ASN A 135 2.22 38.09 6.76
CA ASN A 135 2.16 38.26 8.22
C ASN A 135 0.70 38.45 8.71
N TYR A 136 -0.23 37.68 8.15
CA TYR A 136 -1.62 37.64 8.52
C TYR A 136 -1.75 36.77 9.76
N LYS A 137 -2.14 37.40 10.86
CA LYS A 137 -2.61 36.70 12.06
C LYS A 137 -4.12 36.78 12.06
N ASP A 138 -4.76 35.63 12.12
CA ASP A 138 -6.21 35.55 12.25
C ASP A 138 -6.64 36.33 13.50
N GLY A 139 -7.65 37.20 13.38
CA GLY A 139 -8.09 38.12 14.45
C GLY A 139 -7.35 39.46 14.52
N HIS A 140 -6.23 39.66 13.82
CA HIS A 140 -5.46 40.90 13.95
C HIS A 140 -6.18 42.12 13.36
N ILE A 141 -6.93 41.93 12.27
CA ILE A 141 -7.70 43.00 11.64
C ILE A 141 -8.90 43.35 12.52
N GLU A 142 -9.55 42.35 13.10
CA GLU A 142 -10.65 42.48 14.03
C GLU A 142 -10.23 43.29 15.27
N ASP A 143 -9.07 42.96 15.87
CA ASP A 143 -8.48 43.71 16.98
C ASP A 143 -8.23 45.18 16.62
N LEU A 144 -7.63 45.44 15.46
CA LEU A 144 -7.37 46.80 14.98
C LEU A 144 -8.67 47.57 14.73
N GLN A 145 -9.70 46.91 14.22
CA GLN A 145 -11.01 47.52 14.03
C GLN A 145 -11.69 47.86 15.36
N GLU A 146 -11.59 46.98 16.36
CA GLU A 146 -12.10 47.24 17.70
C GLU A 146 -11.37 48.41 18.37
N GLN A 147 -10.03 48.44 18.29
CA GLN A 147 -9.23 49.56 18.78
C GLN A 147 -9.62 50.87 18.11
N LYS A 148 -9.80 50.87 16.78
CA LYS A 148 -10.27 52.05 16.04
C LYS A 148 -11.64 52.51 16.52
N ARG A 149 -12.58 51.58 16.75
CA ARG A 149 -13.92 51.91 17.27
C ARG A 149 -13.83 52.54 18.65
N ARG A 150 -13.03 51.95 19.55
CA ARG A 150 -12.80 52.47 20.91
C ARG A 150 -12.21 53.88 20.89
N LEU A 151 -11.13 54.09 20.16
CA LEU A 151 -10.48 55.41 20.02
C LEU A 151 -11.43 56.44 19.38
N SER A 152 -12.24 56.02 18.41
CA SER A 152 -13.23 56.92 17.79
C SER A 152 -14.33 57.35 18.77
N GLN A 153 -14.78 56.45 19.64
CA GLN A 153 -15.73 56.78 20.70
C GLN A 153 -15.10 57.71 21.74
N GLU A 154 -13.85 57.46 22.13
CA GLU A 154 -13.10 58.33 23.04
C GLU A 154 -12.92 59.74 22.48
N ILE A 155 -12.55 59.86 21.20
CA ILE A 155 -12.46 61.15 20.50
C ILE A 155 -13.82 61.87 20.51
N ARG A 156 -14.93 61.16 20.29
CA ARG A 156 -16.28 61.77 20.34
C ARG A 156 -16.63 62.25 21.75
N SER A 157 -16.32 61.46 22.77
CA SER A 157 -16.49 61.83 24.18
C SER A 157 -15.68 63.08 24.53
N LEU A 158 -14.39 63.10 24.18
CA LEU A 158 -13.51 64.25 24.44
C LEU A 158 -13.97 65.50 23.67
N LYS A 159 -14.43 65.35 22.44
CA LYS A 159 -15.02 66.47 21.67
C LYS A 159 -16.28 67.00 22.35
N TYR A 160 -17.16 66.13 22.82
CA TYR A 160 -18.36 66.55 23.56
C TYR A 160 -18.00 67.32 24.85
N GLN A 161 -17.03 66.82 25.62
CA GLN A 161 -16.55 67.51 26.82
C GLN A 161 -15.90 68.88 26.49
N LEU A 162 -15.14 68.94 25.39
CA LEU A 162 -14.54 70.17 24.89
C LEU A 162 -15.63 71.18 24.50
N ASP A 163 -16.64 70.77 23.74
CA ASP A 163 -17.70 71.65 23.27
C ASP A 163 -18.63 72.09 24.41
N ASN A 164 -18.90 71.22 25.40
CA ASN A 164 -19.56 71.61 26.65
C ASN A 164 -18.75 72.66 27.43
N SER A 165 -17.42 72.50 27.50
CA SER A 165 -16.53 73.47 28.15
C SER A 165 -16.48 74.81 27.42
N LYS A 166 -16.53 74.80 26.07
CA LYS A 166 -16.67 76.01 25.25
C LYS A 166 -18.03 76.69 25.44
N SER A 167 -19.11 75.91 25.51
CA SER A 167 -20.47 76.43 25.73
C SER A 167 -20.59 77.13 27.08
N ARG A 168 -20.00 76.55 28.15
CA ARG A 168 -19.96 77.17 29.48
C ARG A 168 -19.10 78.44 29.53
N ASN A 169 -18.11 78.57 28.66
CA ASN A 169 -17.21 79.71 28.61
C ASN A 169 -17.17 80.37 27.22
N PRO A 170 -18.24 81.08 26.79
CA PRO A 170 -18.31 81.68 25.46
C PRO A 170 -17.18 82.69 25.20
N HIS A 171 -16.73 83.41 26.23
CA HIS A 171 -15.64 84.38 26.15
C HIS A 171 -14.30 83.75 25.75
N LEU A 172 -14.13 82.44 25.97
CA LEU A 172 -12.93 81.70 25.57
C LEU A 172 -13.03 81.16 24.13
N ASN A 173 -14.12 81.42 23.40
CA ASN A 173 -14.29 80.99 22.02
C ASN A 173 -13.94 82.13 21.06
N PHE A 174 -12.70 82.14 20.55
CA PHE A 174 -12.24 83.10 19.56
C PHE A 174 -12.51 82.58 18.15
N VAL A 175 -13.46 83.22 17.45
CA VAL A 175 -13.80 82.95 16.05
C VAL A 175 -13.58 84.25 15.27
N TYR A 176 -12.80 84.18 14.19
CA TYR A 176 -12.59 85.30 13.27
C TYR A 176 -12.72 84.79 11.83
N HIS A 177 -13.16 85.67 10.94
CA HIS A 177 -13.12 85.41 9.50
C HIS A 177 -11.81 85.93 8.92
N ASP A 178 -11.34 85.27 7.87
CA ASP A 178 -10.13 85.73 7.19
C ASP A 178 -10.38 87.13 6.62
N PRO A 179 -9.54 88.11 6.97
CA PRO A 179 -9.71 89.47 6.49
C PRO A 179 -9.40 89.62 4.99
N GLU A 180 -8.59 88.73 4.43
CA GLU A 180 -8.16 88.73 3.02
C GLU A 180 -8.04 87.31 2.47
N THR A 181 -8.17 87.17 1.13
CA THR A 181 -8.23 85.88 0.41
C THR A 181 -6.96 85.01 0.52
N ASN A 182 -5.82 85.56 0.96
CA ASN A 182 -4.57 84.85 1.21
C ASN A 182 -3.98 85.17 2.60
N PHE A 183 -4.82 85.53 3.57
CA PHE A 183 -4.34 85.92 4.89
C PHE A 183 -3.61 84.77 5.60
N ASN A 184 -2.40 85.05 6.09
CA ASN A 184 -1.65 84.08 6.88
C ASN A 184 -2.26 83.96 8.29
N ARG A 185 -3.11 82.94 8.49
CA ARG A 185 -3.73 82.64 9.79
C ARG A 185 -2.73 82.41 10.93
N ALA A 186 -1.47 82.02 10.63
CA ALA A 186 -0.45 81.82 11.66
C ALA A 186 0.02 83.10 12.36
N SER A 187 -0.31 84.28 11.79
CA SER A 187 -0.06 85.58 12.42
C SER A 187 -0.94 85.82 13.66
N VAL A 188 -2.13 85.21 13.70
CA VAL A 188 -3.07 85.30 14.83
C VAL A 188 -2.81 84.13 15.79
N LYS A 189 -2.22 84.42 16.95
CA LYS A 189 -1.87 83.39 17.94
C LYS A 189 -3.06 82.95 18.81
N GLY A 190 -4.18 83.66 18.76
CA GLY A 190 -5.39 83.37 19.52
C GLY A 190 -5.38 83.98 20.93
N LEU A 191 -6.25 83.46 21.79
CA LEU A 191 -6.43 83.96 23.17
C LEU A 191 -5.20 83.69 24.03
N VAL A 192 -4.81 84.70 24.82
CA VAL A 192 -3.64 84.64 25.70
C VAL A 192 -3.76 83.48 26.70
N CYS A 193 -4.95 83.23 27.25
CA CYS A 193 -5.22 82.09 28.13
C CYS A 193 -4.84 80.71 27.56
N ARG A 194 -4.87 80.52 26.23
CA ARG A 194 -4.52 79.23 25.61
C ARG A 194 -3.03 79.07 25.37
N LEU A 195 -2.26 80.16 25.46
CA LEU A 195 -0.83 80.18 25.17
C LEU A 195 0.03 80.02 26.43
N VAL A 196 -0.56 80.22 27.61
CA VAL A 196 0.13 80.13 28.90
C VAL A 196 -0.33 78.87 29.65
N LYS A 197 0.62 78.11 30.19
CA LYS A 197 0.34 76.96 31.08
C LYS A 197 0.77 77.30 32.51
N VAL A 198 -0.18 77.25 33.44
CA VAL A 198 0.09 77.49 34.85
C VAL A 198 0.71 76.23 35.49
N LYS A 199 1.88 76.36 36.11
CA LYS A 199 2.60 75.22 36.74
C LYS A 199 1.95 74.75 38.04
N GLN A 200 1.39 75.66 38.82
CA GLN A 200 0.76 75.36 40.11
C GLN A 200 -0.72 75.78 40.07
N PRO A 201 -1.67 74.83 40.14
CA PRO A 201 -3.10 75.17 40.04
C PRO A 201 -3.58 76.05 41.20
N GLN A 202 -2.89 76.02 42.34
CA GLN A 202 -3.22 76.82 43.53
C GLN A 202 -3.06 78.32 43.30
N THR A 203 -2.16 78.74 42.41
CA THR A 203 -1.93 80.16 42.10
C THR A 203 -2.85 80.69 41.01
N ALA A 204 -3.74 79.86 40.44
CA ALA A 204 -4.57 80.23 39.30
C ALA A 204 -5.47 81.44 39.60
N ARG A 205 -6.09 81.49 40.79
CA ARG A 205 -6.96 82.60 41.19
C ARG A 205 -6.21 83.92 41.35
N ALA A 206 -4.98 83.88 41.86
CA ALA A 206 -4.15 85.08 41.99
C ALA A 206 -3.73 85.63 40.61
N LEU A 207 -3.41 84.73 39.66
CA LEU A 207 -3.09 85.10 38.28
C LEU A 207 -4.30 85.66 37.53
N GLU A 208 -5.49 85.09 37.75
CA GLU A 208 -6.75 85.59 37.19
C GLU A 208 -7.01 87.04 37.64
N VAL A 209 -6.90 87.32 38.94
CA VAL A 209 -7.08 88.67 39.50
C VAL A 209 -6.01 89.64 38.98
N ALA A 210 -4.75 89.19 38.85
CA ALA A 210 -3.67 90.02 38.34
C ALA A 210 -3.81 90.36 36.85
N ALA A 211 -4.35 89.43 36.05
CA ALA A 211 -4.56 89.62 34.63
C ALA A 211 -5.84 90.42 34.30
N GLY A 212 -6.87 90.33 35.16
CA GLY A 212 -8.12 91.06 35.02
C GLY A 212 -8.90 90.66 33.76
N GLY A 213 -9.53 91.61 33.06
CA GLY A 213 -10.28 91.35 31.82
C GLY A 213 -9.42 91.22 30.55
N LYS A 214 -8.08 91.15 30.68
CA LYS A 214 -7.13 91.10 29.55
C LYS A 214 -6.75 89.66 29.15
N VAL A 215 -7.38 88.66 29.74
CA VAL A 215 -7.10 87.21 29.59
C VAL A 215 -8.14 86.50 28.75
#